data_AF-A0A7U7GC65-F1
#
_entry.id   AF-A0A7U7GC65-F1
#
_cell.length_a   1.000
_cell.length_b   1.000
_cell.length_c   1.000
_cell.angle_alpha   90.00
_cell.angle_beta   90.00
_cell.angle_gamma   90.00
#
_symmetry.space_group_name_H-M   'P 1'
#
loop_
_entity.id
_entity.type
_entity.pdbx_description
1 polymer ?
#
loop_
_entity_poly.entity_id
_entity_poly.type
_entity_poly.pdbx_seq_one_letter_code
_entity_poly.pdbx_strand_id
1 'polypeptide(L)'
;MTELAHNALPKQPDSASFQYVVVIVIRTPFAPKKDMPFDISLLRTANKLLIRQKHGIEDVFLFVVVGNEEENAKVATRLNDYGFFNFNLLTLDVEDDDTDDDEMGEDIANWLRKNHPSCVPYLGKTVYDDNYDWIWWMGIKYGQEESADLWPFPVKDFVQLLPSSYANAASTWLAILATAMDMANPEYEDDPEYALESQQNALLAATLCEWLHGFEGANGNCFNDFDPETSIKLLNINDFFLGYNANDYYDNLQELFDEVESEYDSMKPHLLKKITEDNRYPMRNALSRFFGSDAGLFWALYSSIWPNYQQPMYDLCNELLSPNDFDEMAEIMSAWEFVQQGWCDAADA
;
A
#
# COMPACT_ATOMS: atom_id res chain seq x y z
N MET A 1 36.90 14.37 9.85
CA MET A 1 36.57 13.05 9.27
C MET A 1 35.07 13.05 9.14
N THR A 2 34.60 13.30 7.92
CA THR A 2 33.20 13.51 7.58
C THR A 2 32.67 12.16 7.15
N GLU A 3 31.81 11.54 7.96
CA GLU A 3 31.10 10.32 7.58
C GLU A 3 30.15 10.64 6.44
N LEU A 4 30.44 10.07 5.29
CA LEU A 4 29.53 10.02 4.15
C LEU A 4 28.35 9.15 4.57
N ALA A 5 27.19 9.80 4.76
CA ALA A 5 25.91 9.13 4.80
C ALA A 5 25.77 8.29 3.52
N HIS A 6 25.81 6.97 3.67
CA HIS A 6 25.43 6.07 2.60
C HIS A 6 23.94 6.33 2.31
N ASN A 7 23.67 7.02 1.21
CA ASN A 7 22.38 6.97 0.53
C ASN A 7 22.17 5.51 0.08
N ALA A 8 21.58 4.69 0.95
CA ALA A 8 21.03 3.41 0.55
C ALA A 8 19.96 3.71 -0.51
N LEU A 9 20.10 3.13 -1.69
CA LEU A 9 19.04 3.12 -2.70
C LEU A 9 17.76 2.59 -2.04
N PRO A 10 16.57 3.10 -2.43
CA PRO A 10 15.32 2.54 -1.93
C PRO A 10 15.34 1.03 -2.19
N LYS A 11 15.18 0.22 -1.12
CA LYS A 11 14.95 -1.22 -1.26
C LYS A 11 13.62 -1.35 -2.03
N GLN A 12 13.70 -1.67 -3.31
CA GLN A 12 12.51 -1.99 -4.10
C GLN A 12 11.81 -3.21 -3.47
N PRO A 13 10.52 -3.46 -3.75
CA PRO A 13 9.85 -4.71 -3.41
C PRO A 13 10.42 -5.85 -4.29
N ASP A 14 11.68 -6.17 -4.05
CA ASP A 14 12.40 -7.35 -4.54
C ASP A 14 12.29 -8.51 -3.53
N SER A 15 11.52 -8.34 -2.44
CA SER A 15 11.15 -9.45 -1.58
C SER A 15 10.22 -10.38 -2.36
N ALA A 16 10.49 -11.68 -2.30
CA ALA A 16 9.80 -12.73 -3.05
C ALA A 16 8.28 -12.87 -2.73
N SER A 17 7.70 -11.93 -1.98
CA SER A 17 6.42 -12.09 -1.29
C SER A 17 5.31 -11.17 -1.84
N PHE A 18 5.64 -10.17 -2.67
CA PHE A 18 4.63 -9.31 -3.31
C PHE A 18 4.37 -9.71 -4.75
N GLN A 19 3.08 -9.89 -5.07
CA GLN A 19 2.58 -10.00 -6.43
C GLN A 19 2.15 -8.61 -6.92
N TYR A 20 2.57 -8.25 -8.13
CA TYR A 20 2.05 -7.06 -8.81
C TYR A 20 0.75 -7.40 -9.54
N VAL A 21 -0.20 -6.47 -9.49
CA VAL A 21 -1.41 -6.46 -10.31
C VAL A 21 -1.29 -5.27 -11.25
N VAL A 22 -1.21 -5.54 -12.55
CA VAL A 22 -0.93 -4.53 -13.58
C VAL A 22 -2.08 -4.48 -14.58
N VAL A 23 -2.60 -3.27 -14.82
CA VAL A 23 -3.64 -3.00 -15.82
C VAL A 23 -3.02 -2.22 -16.97
N ILE A 24 -3.20 -2.73 -18.18
CA ILE A 24 -2.70 -2.12 -19.42
C ILE A 24 -3.88 -1.94 -20.36
N VAL A 25 -4.04 -0.72 -20.88
CA VAL A 25 -5.06 -0.41 -21.89
C VAL A 25 -4.43 -0.46 -23.28
N ILE A 26 -5.04 -1.24 -24.17
CA ILE A 26 -4.64 -1.43 -25.57
C ILE A 26 -5.78 -0.90 -26.44
N ARG A 27 -5.52 0.19 -27.19
CA ARG A 27 -6.44 0.65 -28.24
C ARG A 27 -6.07 0.00 -29.58
N THR A 28 -7.03 -0.61 -30.25
CA THR A 28 -6.80 -1.33 -31.52
C THR A 28 -6.75 -0.37 -32.72
N PRO A 29 -6.05 -0.75 -33.83
CA PRO A 29 -5.37 -2.02 -34.08
C PRO A 29 -4.08 -2.21 -33.27
N PHE A 30 -3.98 -3.34 -32.55
CA PHE A 30 -2.82 -3.66 -31.73
C PHE A 30 -1.71 -4.34 -32.53
N ALA A 31 -0.94 -3.57 -33.28
CA ALA A 31 0.28 -4.04 -33.93
C ALA A 31 1.37 -2.99 -33.71
N PRO A 32 2.02 -2.96 -32.53
CA PRO A 32 3.10 -2.04 -32.26
C PRO A 32 4.13 -2.13 -33.40
N LYS A 33 4.51 -0.99 -33.96
CA LYS A 33 5.60 -0.99 -34.95
C LYS A 33 6.85 -1.50 -34.24
N LYS A 34 7.48 -2.51 -34.84
CA LYS A 34 8.70 -3.11 -34.32
C LYS A 34 9.75 -2.05 -33.98
N ASP A 35 10.42 -2.23 -32.86
CA ASP A 35 11.49 -1.36 -32.34
C ASP A 35 11.02 0.05 -31.93
N MET A 36 9.71 0.30 -31.83
CA MET A 36 9.17 1.52 -31.21
C MET A 36 9.17 1.42 -29.68
N PRO A 37 9.12 2.55 -28.95
CA PRO A 37 9.16 2.56 -27.49
C PRO A 37 8.17 1.58 -26.83
N PHE A 38 6.90 1.59 -27.27
CA PHE A 38 5.87 0.70 -26.71
C PHE A 38 6.13 -0.80 -27.00
N ASP A 39 6.60 -1.15 -28.19
CA ASP A 39 7.01 -2.52 -28.54
C ASP A 39 8.13 -3.02 -27.62
N ILE A 40 9.15 -2.17 -27.41
CA ILE A 40 10.28 -2.45 -26.54
C ILE A 40 9.83 -2.59 -25.08
N SER A 41 8.93 -1.72 -24.60
CA SER A 41 8.39 -1.76 -23.24
C SER A 41 7.58 -3.03 -22.98
N LEU A 42 6.76 -3.47 -23.93
CA LEU A 42 6.03 -4.74 -23.83
C LEU A 42 6.98 -5.95 -23.74
N LEU A 43 8.01 -6.00 -24.59
CA LEU A 43 9.02 -7.07 -24.56
C LEU A 43 9.81 -7.09 -23.24
N ARG A 44 10.20 -5.92 -22.73
CA ARG A 44 10.89 -5.79 -21.44
C ARG A 44 10.01 -6.28 -20.30
N THR A 45 8.73 -5.91 -20.34
CA THR A 45 7.74 -6.30 -19.33
C THR A 45 7.53 -7.80 -19.33
N ALA A 46 7.31 -8.41 -20.50
CA ALA A 46 7.16 -9.86 -20.63
C ALA A 46 8.40 -10.61 -20.12
N ASN A 47 9.61 -10.11 -20.43
CA ASN A 47 10.84 -10.70 -19.93
C ASN A 47 10.95 -10.62 -18.40
N LYS A 48 10.65 -9.46 -17.81
CA LYS A 48 10.66 -9.27 -16.35
C LYS A 48 9.61 -10.14 -15.65
N LEU A 49 8.44 -10.33 -16.27
CA LEU A 49 7.40 -11.23 -15.79
C LEU A 49 7.92 -12.67 -15.76
N LEU A 50 8.56 -13.11 -16.85
CA LEU A 50 9.16 -14.44 -16.93
C LEU A 50 10.27 -14.64 -15.89
N ILE A 51 11.08 -13.62 -15.62
CA ILE A 51 12.11 -13.66 -14.56
C ILE A 51 11.44 -13.85 -13.21
N ARG A 52 10.38 -13.10 -12.89
CA ARG A 52 9.66 -13.22 -11.61
C ARG A 52 8.95 -14.55 -11.45
N GLN A 53 8.34 -15.07 -12.50
CA GLN A 53 7.77 -16.42 -12.53
C GLN A 53 8.80 -17.51 -12.25
N LYS A 54 10.03 -17.38 -12.77
CA LYS A 54 11.14 -18.29 -12.44
C LYS A 54 11.55 -18.25 -10.97
N HIS A 55 11.27 -17.15 -10.26
CA HIS A 55 11.46 -17.01 -8.82
C HIS A 55 10.21 -17.39 -8.01
N GLY A 56 9.19 -18.00 -8.65
CA GLY A 56 7.98 -18.45 -7.98
C GLY A 56 6.94 -17.35 -7.72
N ILE A 57 7.12 -16.16 -8.28
CA ILE A 57 6.18 -15.04 -8.11
C ILE A 57 5.28 -14.94 -9.33
N GLU A 58 3.98 -15.06 -9.10
CA GLU A 58 2.94 -14.98 -10.12
C GLU A 58 2.25 -13.61 -10.09
N ASP A 59 2.79 -12.65 -10.84
CA ASP A 59 2.13 -11.38 -11.05
C ASP A 59 0.94 -11.52 -12.01
N VAL A 60 -0.05 -10.64 -11.84
CA VAL A 60 -1.30 -10.66 -12.60
C VAL A 60 -1.36 -9.48 -13.55
N PHE A 61 -1.62 -9.77 -14.82
CA PHE A 61 -1.84 -8.77 -15.86
C PHE A 61 -3.29 -8.78 -16.32
N LEU A 62 -3.92 -7.61 -16.35
CA LEU A 62 -5.17 -7.35 -17.06
C LEU A 62 -4.86 -6.50 -18.29
N PHE A 63 -5.17 -7.03 -19.46
CA PHE A 63 -5.19 -6.25 -20.70
C PHE A 63 -6.63 -5.85 -21.00
N VAL A 64 -6.88 -4.54 -21.01
CA VAL A 64 -8.15 -3.96 -21.45
C VAL A 64 -7.99 -3.58 -22.91
N VAL A 65 -8.73 -4.24 -23.79
CA VAL A 65 -8.63 -4.05 -25.24
C VAL A 65 -9.85 -3.31 -25.72
N VAL A 66 -9.60 -2.16 -26.36
CA VAL A 66 -10.62 -1.23 -26.82
C VAL A 66 -10.61 -1.16 -28.34
N GLY A 67 -11.76 -1.39 -28.95
CA GLY A 67 -12.02 -1.15 -30.38
C GLY A 67 -12.86 -2.23 -31.03
N ASN A 68 -12.60 -2.56 -32.31
CA ASN A 68 -13.45 -3.45 -33.08
C ASN A 68 -13.29 -4.93 -32.69
N GLU A 69 -14.40 -5.67 -32.56
CA GLU A 69 -14.45 -7.09 -32.21
C GLU A 69 -13.46 -7.97 -33.01
N GLU A 70 -13.33 -7.76 -34.33
CA GLU A 70 -12.42 -8.55 -35.18
C GLU A 70 -10.95 -8.31 -34.85
N GLU A 71 -10.56 -7.08 -34.52
CA GLU A 71 -9.19 -6.76 -34.09
C GLU A 71 -8.95 -7.16 -32.64
N ASN A 72 -9.95 -7.01 -31.76
CA ASN A 72 -9.93 -7.43 -30.37
C ASN A 72 -9.62 -8.94 -30.28
N ALA A 73 -10.25 -9.75 -31.12
CA ALA A 73 -10.03 -11.21 -31.19
C ALA A 73 -8.57 -11.59 -31.53
N LYS A 74 -7.82 -10.72 -32.22
CA LYS A 74 -6.41 -10.96 -32.62
C LYS A 74 -5.42 -10.58 -31.52
N VAL A 75 -5.81 -9.73 -30.56
CA VAL A 75 -4.90 -9.21 -29.53
C VAL A 75 -4.36 -10.31 -28.63
N ALA A 76 -5.21 -11.26 -28.22
CA ALA A 76 -4.78 -12.36 -27.35
C ALA A 76 -3.66 -13.21 -27.98
N THR A 77 -3.75 -13.51 -29.28
CA THR A 77 -2.68 -14.24 -29.99
C THR A 77 -1.39 -13.42 -30.02
N ARG A 78 -1.47 -12.12 -30.29
CA ARG A 78 -0.30 -11.23 -30.32
C ARG A 78 0.37 -11.12 -28.95
N LEU A 79 -0.40 -10.99 -27.86
CA LEU A 79 0.15 -10.94 -26.50
C LEU A 79 0.91 -12.23 -26.12
N ASN A 80 0.42 -13.39 -26.58
CA ASN A 80 1.15 -14.64 -26.43
C ASN A 80 2.49 -14.62 -27.19
N ASP A 81 2.55 -14.03 -28.38
CA ASP A 81 3.80 -13.87 -29.15
C ASP A 81 4.84 -12.99 -28.43
N TYR A 82 4.39 -12.02 -27.61
CA TYR A 82 5.25 -11.22 -26.73
C TYR A 82 5.73 -11.98 -25.49
N GLY A 83 5.12 -13.12 -25.15
CA GLY A 83 5.48 -13.95 -24.00
C GLY A 83 4.57 -13.79 -22.77
N PHE A 84 3.40 -13.16 -22.91
CA PHE A 84 2.38 -13.14 -21.86
C PHE A 84 1.50 -14.39 -21.99
N PHE A 85 1.67 -15.37 -21.09
CA PHE A 85 0.94 -16.65 -21.16
C PHE A 85 -0.22 -16.78 -20.18
N ASN A 86 -0.18 -16.04 -19.06
CA ASN A 86 -1.18 -16.09 -17.99
C ASN A 86 -1.70 -14.67 -17.70
N PHE A 87 -2.53 -14.15 -18.61
CA PHE A 87 -3.13 -12.81 -18.49
C PHE A 87 -4.65 -12.87 -18.53
N ASN A 88 -5.29 -11.86 -17.95
CA ASN A 88 -6.72 -11.62 -18.08
C ASN A 88 -6.95 -10.65 -19.23
N LEU A 89 -8.05 -10.86 -19.95
CA LEU A 89 -8.46 -10.01 -21.06
C LEU A 89 -9.85 -9.47 -20.76
N LEU A 90 -9.99 -8.15 -20.83
CA LEU A 90 -11.26 -7.44 -20.86
C LEU A 90 -11.37 -6.80 -22.26
N THR A 91 -12.44 -7.08 -22.99
CA THR A 91 -12.67 -6.51 -24.33
C THR A 91 -13.84 -5.56 -24.28
N LEU A 92 -13.61 -4.33 -24.73
CA LEU A 92 -14.62 -3.29 -24.87
C LEU A 92 -14.83 -3.06 -26.36
N ASP A 93 -16.00 -3.47 -26.85
CA ASP A 93 -16.38 -3.32 -28.24
C ASP A 93 -16.97 -1.93 -28.44
N VAL A 94 -16.32 -1.17 -29.32
CA VAL A 94 -16.69 0.22 -29.58
C VAL A 94 -17.12 0.30 -31.05
N GLU A 95 -18.42 0.50 -31.26
CA GLU A 95 -18.99 0.62 -32.61
C GLU A 95 -18.69 2.00 -33.25
N ASP A 96 -18.43 3.02 -32.42
CA ASP A 96 -18.04 4.39 -32.79
C ASP A 96 -16.77 4.82 -32.03
N ASP A 97 -16.03 5.85 -32.48
CA ASP A 97 -14.71 6.25 -31.93
C ASP A 97 -14.72 6.76 -30.45
N ASP A 98 -15.89 6.81 -29.82
CA ASP A 98 -16.11 7.35 -28.48
C ASP A 98 -16.35 6.20 -27.47
N THR A 99 -15.30 5.52 -27.03
CA THR A 99 -15.38 4.77 -25.76
C THR A 99 -15.34 5.77 -24.64
N ASP A 100 -16.35 5.75 -23.77
CA ASP A 100 -16.33 6.55 -22.55
C ASP A 100 -15.31 5.94 -21.59
N ASP A 101 -14.23 6.67 -21.30
CA ASP A 101 -13.21 6.22 -20.34
C ASP A 101 -13.84 5.96 -18.95
N ASP A 102 -15.03 6.50 -18.69
CA ASP A 102 -15.85 6.21 -17.52
C ASP A 102 -16.31 4.74 -17.46
N GLU A 103 -16.82 4.19 -18.57
CA GLU A 103 -17.29 2.79 -18.64
C GLU A 103 -16.11 1.82 -18.48
N MET A 104 -14.99 2.12 -19.13
CA MET A 104 -13.76 1.37 -18.96
C MET A 104 -13.26 1.41 -17.51
N GLY A 105 -13.29 2.58 -16.88
CA GLY A 105 -12.91 2.75 -15.48
C GLY A 105 -13.78 1.92 -14.54
N GLU A 106 -15.08 1.84 -14.78
CA GLU A 106 -16.01 1.03 -13.99
C GLU A 106 -15.70 -0.48 -14.11
N ASP A 107 -15.42 -0.97 -15.32
CA ASP A 107 -15.08 -2.37 -15.54
C ASP A 107 -13.73 -2.75 -14.90
N ILE A 108 -12.72 -1.88 -14.99
CA ILE A 108 -11.45 -2.05 -14.28
C ILE A 108 -11.70 -2.11 -12.76
N ALA A 109 -12.51 -1.19 -12.23
CA ALA A 109 -12.85 -1.16 -10.81
C ALA A 109 -13.55 -2.45 -10.37
N ASN A 110 -14.52 -2.92 -11.14
CA ASN A 110 -15.26 -4.14 -10.87
C ASN A 110 -14.36 -5.37 -10.90
N TRP A 111 -13.44 -5.45 -11.88
CA TRP A 111 -12.45 -6.52 -11.95
C TRP A 111 -11.50 -6.52 -10.75
N LEU A 112 -10.98 -5.35 -10.35
CA LEU A 112 -10.08 -5.21 -9.20
C LEU A 112 -10.79 -5.58 -7.90
N ARG A 113 -11.98 -5.04 -7.62
CA ARG A 113 -12.75 -5.36 -6.41
C ARG A 113 -13.09 -6.84 -6.31
N LYS A 114 -13.39 -7.49 -7.44
CA LYS A 114 -13.79 -8.91 -7.46
C LYS A 114 -12.59 -9.86 -7.32
N ASN A 115 -11.49 -9.59 -8.01
CA ASN A 115 -10.38 -10.54 -8.13
C ASN A 115 -9.20 -10.20 -7.21
N HIS A 116 -9.01 -8.93 -6.89
CA HIS A 116 -7.86 -8.43 -6.12
C HIS A 116 -8.25 -7.38 -5.07
N PRO A 117 -9.21 -7.66 -4.17
CA PRO A 117 -9.67 -6.71 -3.15
C PRO A 117 -8.59 -6.31 -2.14
N SER A 118 -7.54 -7.12 -1.98
CA SER A 118 -6.44 -6.86 -1.06
C SER A 118 -5.28 -6.05 -1.68
N CYS A 119 -5.46 -5.54 -2.89
CA CYS A 119 -4.41 -4.83 -3.61
C CYS A 119 -4.30 -3.38 -3.13
N VAL A 120 -3.08 -2.93 -2.86
CA VAL A 120 -2.76 -1.54 -2.52
C VAL A 120 -2.17 -0.86 -3.75
N PRO A 121 -2.64 0.34 -4.16
CA PRO A 121 -2.08 1.09 -5.28
C PRO A 121 -0.58 1.35 -5.09
N TYR A 122 0.19 1.29 -6.18
CA TYR A 122 1.65 1.42 -6.09
C TYR A 122 2.20 2.22 -7.27
N LEU A 123 2.77 3.40 -7.00
CA LEU A 123 3.45 4.26 -7.99
C LEU A 123 4.98 4.13 -7.99
N GLY A 124 5.55 3.33 -7.09
CA GLY A 124 6.99 3.21 -6.95
C GLY A 124 7.63 2.74 -8.27
N LYS A 125 8.92 3.07 -8.48
CA LYS A 125 9.69 2.64 -9.66
C LYS A 125 9.41 1.18 -9.97
N THR A 126 8.66 0.94 -11.05
CA THR A 126 8.07 -0.37 -11.24
C THR A 126 9.17 -1.38 -11.48
N VAL A 127 8.91 -2.63 -11.12
CA VAL A 127 9.77 -3.74 -11.52
C VAL A 127 9.77 -3.89 -13.05
N TYR A 128 8.78 -3.34 -13.76
CA TYR A 128 8.46 -3.61 -15.18
C TYR A 128 9.03 -2.60 -16.18
N ASP A 129 8.85 -1.32 -15.97
CA ASP A 129 9.37 -0.24 -16.80
C ASP A 129 9.62 1.04 -15.99
N ASP A 130 10.67 1.77 -16.38
CA ASP A 130 10.94 3.11 -15.86
C ASP A 130 10.08 4.17 -16.56
N ASN A 131 9.48 3.82 -17.71
CA ASN A 131 8.57 4.67 -18.46
C ASN A 131 7.11 4.23 -18.26
N TYR A 132 6.31 5.07 -17.62
CA TYR A 132 5.00 4.69 -17.09
C TYR A 132 3.82 4.97 -18.01
N ASP A 133 4.06 5.66 -19.14
CA ASP A 133 3.03 6.24 -20.01
C ASP A 133 2.00 5.24 -20.57
N TRP A 134 2.25 3.94 -20.43
CA TRP A 134 1.41 2.87 -20.98
C TRP A 134 0.82 1.93 -19.93
N ILE A 135 1.18 2.10 -18.64
CA ILE A 135 0.55 1.39 -17.52
C ILE A 135 -0.62 2.24 -17.04
N TRP A 136 -1.83 1.69 -17.17
CA TRP A 136 -3.05 2.39 -16.76
C TRP A 136 -3.18 2.42 -15.24
N TRP A 137 -2.95 1.28 -14.60
CA TRP A 137 -2.98 1.16 -13.15
C TRP A 137 -2.07 0.04 -12.68
N MET A 138 -1.51 0.19 -11.48
CA MET A 138 -0.70 -0.83 -10.84
C MET A 138 -0.92 -0.83 -9.32
N GLY A 139 -0.92 -2.03 -8.76
CA GLY A 139 -0.90 -2.23 -7.32
C GLY A 139 -0.07 -3.45 -6.94
N ILE A 140 0.14 -3.58 -5.64
CA ILE A 140 0.79 -4.74 -5.01
C ILE A 140 -0.19 -5.45 -4.10
N LYS A 141 -0.06 -6.77 -4.00
CA LYS A 141 -0.77 -7.56 -3.00
C LYS A 141 0.20 -8.59 -2.41
N TYR A 142 0.00 -8.93 -1.15
CA TYR A 142 0.76 -10.01 -0.54
C TYR A 142 0.31 -11.36 -1.11
N GLY A 143 1.26 -12.13 -1.65
CA GLY A 143 0.99 -13.33 -2.45
C GLY A 143 1.22 -14.67 -1.74
N GLN A 144 1.74 -14.65 -0.51
CA GLN A 144 2.05 -15.84 0.28
C GLN A 144 1.21 -15.90 1.56
N GLU A 145 1.06 -17.08 2.16
CA GLU A 145 0.42 -17.23 3.49
C GLU A 145 1.44 -17.11 4.65
N GLU A 146 2.74 -16.94 4.34
CA GLU A 146 3.88 -17.07 5.28
C GLU A 146 3.98 -15.97 6.35
N SER A 147 3.16 -14.92 6.31
CA SER A 147 3.16 -13.89 7.36
C SER A 147 2.50 -14.31 8.68
N ALA A 148 1.89 -15.51 8.74
CA ALA A 148 1.16 -15.97 9.91
C ALA A 148 2.03 -16.06 11.17
N ASP A 149 3.33 -16.34 11.03
CA ASP A 149 4.24 -16.58 12.16
C ASP A 149 4.92 -15.30 12.66
N LEU A 150 4.83 -14.20 11.91
CA LEU A 150 5.45 -12.91 12.27
C LEU A 150 4.62 -12.14 13.32
N TRP A 151 3.29 -12.30 13.26
CA TRP A 151 2.36 -11.52 14.07
C TRP A 151 1.82 -12.37 15.23
N PRO A 152 1.77 -11.85 16.48
CA PRO A 152 1.19 -12.58 17.63
C PRO A 152 -0.34 -12.65 17.61
N PHE A 153 -0.97 -12.27 16.50
CA PHE A 153 -2.40 -12.17 16.30
C PHE A 153 -2.78 -12.62 14.88
N PRO A 154 -3.99 -13.14 14.67
CA PRO A 154 -4.45 -13.50 13.34
C PRO A 154 -4.86 -12.24 12.55
N VAL A 155 -4.63 -12.23 11.24
CA VAL A 155 -4.95 -11.08 10.36
C VAL A 155 -6.41 -10.61 10.48
N LYS A 156 -7.36 -11.52 10.71
CA LYS A 156 -8.79 -11.19 10.91
C LYS A 156 -9.04 -10.26 12.10
N ASP A 157 -8.18 -10.28 13.12
CA ASP A 157 -8.29 -9.42 14.30
C ASP A 157 -7.75 -8.03 13.96
N PHE A 158 -6.68 -7.95 13.17
CA PHE A 158 -6.18 -6.68 12.61
C PHE A 158 -7.18 -6.02 11.64
N VAL A 159 -7.87 -6.79 10.80
CA VAL A 159 -8.92 -6.30 9.89
C VAL A 159 -10.00 -5.50 10.65
N GLN A 160 -10.35 -5.92 11.87
CA GLN A 160 -11.38 -5.25 12.68
C GLN A 160 -10.94 -3.91 13.24
N LEU A 161 -9.64 -3.66 13.31
CA LEU A 161 -9.07 -2.42 13.82
C LEU A 161 -8.88 -1.37 12.72
N LEU A 162 -8.73 -1.81 11.46
CA LEU A 162 -8.48 -0.91 10.34
C LEU A 162 -9.73 -0.11 9.93
N PRO A 163 -9.56 1.11 9.38
CA PRO A 163 -10.63 1.78 8.67
C PRO A 163 -11.14 0.94 7.50
N SER A 164 -12.42 1.11 7.13
CA SER A 164 -13.06 0.29 6.08
C SER A 164 -12.36 0.35 4.73
N SER A 165 -11.73 1.48 4.41
CA SER A 165 -11.00 1.69 3.15
C SER A 165 -9.75 0.81 3.04
N TYR A 166 -9.17 0.41 4.18
CA TYR A 166 -7.94 -0.37 4.25
C TYR A 166 -8.15 -1.83 4.68
N ALA A 167 -9.29 -2.15 5.28
CA ALA A 167 -9.60 -3.45 5.86
C ALA A 167 -9.45 -4.63 4.87
N ASN A 168 -9.86 -4.47 3.61
CA ASN A 168 -9.73 -5.52 2.60
C ASN A 168 -8.26 -5.85 2.25
N ALA A 169 -7.36 -4.90 2.46
CA ALA A 169 -5.93 -5.01 2.18
C ALA A 169 -5.08 -5.24 3.44
N ALA A 170 -5.69 -5.65 4.56
CA ALA A 170 -5.01 -5.80 5.85
C ALA A 170 -3.73 -6.66 5.80
N SER A 171 -3.78 -7.82 5.13
CA SER A 171 -2.59 -8.69 4.97
C SER A 171 -1.49 -8.02 4.16
N THR A 172 -1.86 -7.28 3.11
CA THR A 172 -0.91 -6.51 2.29
C THR A 172 -0.28 -5.39 3.10
N TRP A 173 -1.05 -4.66 3.91
CA TRP A 173 -0.54 -3.61 4.80
C TRP A 173 0.43 -4.14 5.85
N LEU A 174 0.12 -5.27 6.48
CA LEU A 174 1.06 -5.93 7.40
C LEU A 174 2.34 -6.36 6.68
N ALA A 175 2.25 -6.96 5.50
CA ALA A 175 3.43 -7.34 4.72
C ALA A 175 4.28 -6.12 4.30
N ILE A 176 3.63 -5.01 3.94
CA ILE A 176 4.29 -3.74 3.63
C ILE A 176 5.04 -3.24 4.87
N LEU A 177 4.39 -3.22 6.03
CA LEU A 177 5.01 -2.83 7.30
C LEU A 177 6.23 -3.70 7.63
N ALA A 178 6.06 -5.02 7.56
CA ALA A 178 7.14 -5.98 7.78
C ALA A 178 8.35 -5.72 6.88
N THR A 179 8.10 -5.50 5.59
CA THR A 179 9.16 -5.24 4.62
C THR A 179 9.81 -3.87 4.83
N ALA A 180 9.01 -2.84 5.10
CA ALA A 180 9.48 -1.47 5.30
C ALA A 180 10.34 -1.35 6.56
N MET A 181 9.97 -2.06 7.62
CA MET A 181 10.67 -2.07 8.90
C MET A 181 11.77 -3.14 9.00
N ASP A 182 12.04 -3.87 7.90
CA ASP A 182 13.05 -4.94 7.82
C ASP A 182 12.86 -6.03 8.90
N MET A 183 11.61 -6.37 9.16
CA MET A 183 11.22 -7.34 10.18
C MET A 183 11.58 -8.75 9.69
N ALA A 184 12.43 -9.44 10.44
CA ALA A 184 12.78 -10.82 10.16
C ALA A 184 11.71 -11.76 10.74
N ASN A 185 11.45 -12.87 10.04
CA ASN A 185 10.73 -13.98 10.67
C ASN A 185 11.72 -14.66 11.63
N PRO A 186 11.42 -14.77 12.93
CA PRO A 186 12.36 -15.37 13.86
C PRO A 186 12.66 -16.83 13.47
N GLU A 187 13.94 -17.22 13.54
CA GLU A 187 14.35 -18.57 13.13
C GLU A 187 13.92 -19.66 14.15
N TYR A 188 13.57 -19.29 15.38
CA TYR A 188 13.25 -20.23 16.47
C TYR A 188 12.17 -19.70 17.43
N GLU A 189 11.02 -20.38 17.52
CA GLU A 189 9.91 -20.04 18.44
C GLU A 189 10.28 -20.18 19.94
N ASP A 190 11.27 -21.01 20.27
CA ASP A 190 11.70 -21.27 21.65
C ASP A 190 12.69 -20.22 22.21
N ASP A 191 13.08 -19.22 21.42
CA ASP A 191 14.01 -18.16 21.83
C ASP A 191 13.28 -17.09 22.66
N PRO A 192 13.73 -16.71 23.87
CA PRO A 192 13.19 -15.57 24.60
C PRO A 192 13.16 -14.25 23.80
N GLU A 193 14.08 -14.06 22.85
CA GLU A 193 14.11 -12.89 21.95
C GLU A 193 12.88 -12.89 21.01
N TYR A 194 12.37 -14.06 20.62
CA TYR A 194 11.14 -14.22 19.83
C TYR A 194 9.96 -13.50 20.46
N ALA A 195 9.75 -13.72 21.77
CA ALA A 195 8.60 -13.17 22.48
C ALA A 195 8.65 -11.64 22.55
N LEU A 196 9.86 -11.06 22.62
CA LEU A 196 10.06 -9.62 22.64
C LEU A 196 9.81 -9.02 21.24
N GLU A 197 10.40 -9.60 20.21
CA GLU A 197 10.22 -9.17 18.81
C GLU A 197 8.76 -9.26 18.39
N SER A 198 8.09 -10.38 18.69
CA SER A 198 6.67 -10.56 18.40
C SER A 198 5.79 -9.46 19.03
N GLN A 199 6.10 -9.03 20.26
CA GLN A 199 5.38 -7.95 20.91
C GLN A 199 5.73 -6.56 20.33
N GLN A 200 6.97 -6.34 19.89
CA GLN A 200 7.32 -5.14 19.12
C GLN A 200 6.54 -5.08 17.80
N ASN A 201 6.38 -6.22 17.12
CA ASN A 201 5.59 -6.33 15.90
C ASN A 201 4.13 -5.93 16.15
N ALA A 202 3.55 -6.34 17.29
CA ALA A 202 2.20 -5.92 17.69
C ALA A 202 2.08 -4.41 17.92
N LEU A 203 3.08 -3.76 18.54
CA LEU A 203 3.10 -2.31 18.71
C LEU A 203 3.22 -1.57 17.37
N LEU A 204 4.01 -2.08 16.43
CA LEU A 204 4.10 -1.52 15.08
C LEU A 204 2.80 -1.69 14.30
N ALA A 205 2.12 -2.84 14.44
CA ALA A 205 0.80 -3.04 13.86
C ALA A 205 -0.24 -2.08 14.44
N ALA A 206 -0.22 -1.84 15.77
CA ALA A 206 -1.07 -0.83 16.41
C ALA A 206 -0.75 0.58 15.90
N THR A 207 0.54 0.90 15.73
CA THR A 207 1.00 2.19 15.19
C THR A 207 0.48 2.39 13.76
N LEU A 208 0.60 1.36 12.90
CA LEU A 208 0.07 1.42 11.54
C LEU A 208 -1.45 1.62 11.55
N CYS A 209 -2.16 0.91 12.43
CA CYS A 209 -3.60 1.04 12.56
C CYS A 209 -4.00 2.48 12.91
N GLU A 210 -3.44 3.04 13.98
CA GLU A 210 -3.69 4.43 14.39
C GLU A 210 -3.33 5.41 13.28
N TRP A 211 -2.21 5.17 12.60
CA TRP A 211 -1.74 6.02 11.52
C TRP A 211 -2.68 6.03 10.31
N LEU A 212 -3.26 4.88 9.95
CA LEU A 212 -4.27 4.80 8.88
C LEU A 212 -5.58 5.49 9.25
N HIS A 213 -6.03 5.39 10.51
CA HIS A 213 -7.16 6.20 11.00
C HIS A 213 -6.87 7.70 10.98
N GLY A 214 -5.65 8.09 11.40
CA GLY A 214 -5.19 9.47 11.33
C GLY A 214 -5.18 10.02 9.89
N PHE A 215 -4.80 9.21 8.90
CA PHE A 215 -4.86 9.61 7.50
C PHE A 215 -6.30 9.77 7.00
N GLU A 216 -7.25 8.92 7.44
CA GLU A 216 -8.68 9.10 7.13
C GLU A 216 -9.22 10.43 7.69
N GLY A 217 -8.84 10.76 8.93
CA GLY A 217 -9.09 12.05 9.57
C GLY A 217 -8.52 13.22 8.76
N ALA A 218 -7.23 13.15 8.45
CA ALA A 218 -6.52 14.22 7.76
C ALA A 218 -6.99 14.48 6.32
N ASN A 219 -7.53 13.49 5.62
CA ASN A 219 -8.11 13.70 4.28
C ASN A 219 -9.62 13.97 4.30
N GLY A 220 -10.25 13.94 5.48
CA GLY A 220 -11.68 14.22 5.63
C GLY A 220 -12.61 13.09 5.16
N ASN A 221 -12.11 11.85 5.05
CA ASN A 221 -12.94 10.69 4.72
C ASN A 221 -13.83 10.29 5.89
N CYS A 222 -13.25 10.19 7.08
CA CYS A 222 -13.87 9.79 8.35
C CYS A 222 -13.10 10.44 9.51
N PHE A 223 -13.61 10.31 10.73
CA PHE A 223 -12.88 10.73 11.94
C PHE A 223 -11.81 9.70 12.31
N ASN A 224 -10.82 10.10 13.11
CA ASN A 224 -9.86 9.16 13.67
C ASN A 224 -10.51 8.32 14.79
N ASP A 225 -10.96 7.12 14.45
CA ASP A 225 -11.66 6.20 15.36
C ASP A 225 -10.72 5.10 15.91
N PHE A 226 -9.44 5.40 16.08
CA PHE A 226 -8.50 4.46 16.66
C PHE A 226 -8.85 4.17 18.13
N ASP A 227 -9.27 2.93 18.40
CA ASP A 227 -9.54 2.43 19.75
C ASP A 227 -8.33 1.67 20.33
N PRO A 228 -7.52 2.31 21.21
CA PRO A 228 -6.39 1.67 21.84
C PRO A 228 -6.78 0.50 22.75
N GLU A 229 -7.95 0.51 23.40
CA GLU A 229 -8.34 -0.57 24.32
C GLU A 229 -8.64 -1.86 23.54
N THR A 230 -9.40 -1.74 22.46
CA THR A 230 -9.68 -2.87 21.57
C THR A 230 -8.41 -3.34 20.85
N SER A 231 -7.52 -2.42 20.46
CA SER A 231 -6.23 -2.74 19.84
C SER A 231 -5.34 -3.60 20.73
N ILE A 232 -5.24 -3.29 22.03
CA ILE A 232 -4.46 -4.10 23.00
C ILE A 232 -4.96 -5.55 23.01
N LYS A 233 -6.29 -5.74 22.99
CA LYS A 233 -6.92 -7.07 23.06
C LYS A 233 -6.75 -7.84 21.74
N LEU A 234 -7.07 -7.21 20.61
CA LEU A 234 -7.09 -7.87 19.30
C LEU A 234 -5.68 -8.13 18.73
N LEU A 235 -4.70 -7.29 19.08
CA LEU A 235 -3.30 -7.49 18.68
C LEU A 235 -2.49 -8.30 19.69
N ASN A 236 -3.15 -8.83 20.74
CA ASN A 236 -2.51 -9.64 21.77
C ASN A 236 -1.28 -8.94 22.40
N ILE A 237 -1.42 -7.62 22.63
CA ILE A 237 -0.37 -6.80 23.24
C ILE A 237 -0.32 -7.11 24.73
N ASN A 238 0.83 -7.54 25.20
CA ASN A 238 1.04 -7.99 26.56
C ASN A 238 1.15 -6.80 27.53
N ASP A 239 0.35 -6.82 28.59
CA ASP A 239 0.34 -5.79 29.65
C ASP A 239 1.72 -5.56 30.29
N PHE A 240 2.49 -6.63 30.51
CA PHE A 240 3.84 -6.54 31.05
C PHE A 240 4.79 -5.85 30.06
N PHE A 241 4.63 -6.13 28.76
CA PHE A 241 5.44 -5.50 27.72
C PHE A 241 5.10 -4.01 27.57
N LEU A 242 3.83 -3.63 27.65
CA LEU A 242 3.44 -2.23 27.75
C LEU A 242 4.12 -1.59 28.97
N GLY A 243 4.00 -2.18 30.16
CA GLY A 243 4.66 -1.70 31.37
C GLY A 243 6.18 -1.58 31.26
N TYR A 244 6.84 -2.47 30.51
CA TYR A 244 8.26 -2.38 30.21
C TYR A 244 8.59 -1.12 29.39
N ASN A 245 7.82 -0.83 28.33
CA ASN A 245 7.98 0.39 27.53
C ASN A 245 7.61 1.66 28.34
N ALA A 246 6.75 1.55 29.36
CA ALA A 246 6.45 2.66 30.26
C ALA A 246 7.68 3.23 30.97
N ASN A 247 8.74 2.42 31.14
CA ASN A 247 9.98 2.86 31.77
C ASN A 247 10.67 3.99 31.00
N ASP A 248 10.52 4.04 29.68
CA ASP A 248 11.11 5.12 28.85
C ASP A 248 10.44 6.48 29.12
N TYR A 249 9.25 6.46 29.73
CA TYR A 249 8.48 7.64 30.10
C TYR A 249 8.50 7.91 31.60
N TYR A 250 9.32 7.19 32.40
CA TYR A 250 9.26 7.20 33.86
C TYR A 250 9.19 8.60 34.48
N ASP A 251 9.99 9.54 33.97
CA ASP A 251 10.06 10.91 34.48
C ASP A 251 8.81 11.76 34.14
N ASN A 252 8.05 11.36 33.12
CA ASN A 252 6.84 12.04 32.62
C ASN A 252 5.55 11.21 32.82
N LEU A 253 5.62 10.05 33.50
CA LEU A 253 4.43 9.22 33.75
C LEU A 253 3.36 10.01 34.49
N GLN A 254 3.76 10.89 35.40
CA GLN A 254 2.81 11.70 36.13
C GLN A 254 2.04 12.64 35.19
N GLU A 255 2.70 13.29 34.23
CA GLU A 255 2.02 14.13 33.22
C GLU A 255 1.13 13.29 32.28
N LEU A 256 1.59 12.09 31.90
CA LEU A 256 0.85 11.15 31.07
C LEU A 256 -0.46 10.66 31.74
N PHE A 257 -0.49 10.62 33.09
CA PHE A 257 -1.61 10.07 33.86
C PHE A 257 -2.36 11.10 34.71
N ASP A 258 -1.87 12.34 34.82
CA ASP A 258 -2.55 13.42 35.54
C ASP A 258 -3.84 13.87 34.81
N GLU A 259 -3.96 13.58 33.51
CA GLU A 259 -5.19 13.77 32.72
C GLU A 259 -6.23 12.66 32.92
N VAL A 260 -5.87 11.59 33.65
CA VAL A 260 -6.66 10.38 33.78
C VAL A 260 -7.34 10.36 35.15
N GLU A 261 -8.53 10.97 35.25
CA GLU A 261 -9.28 11.07 36.51
C GLU A 261 -9.77 9.72 37.11
N SER A 262 -9.50 8.56 36.49
CA SER A 262 -9.99 7.28 37.05
C SER A 262 -9.24 6.00 36.61
N GLU A 263 -8.90 5.19 37.62
CA GLU A 263 -8.58 3.73 37.61
C GLU A 263 -7.35 3.24 36.82
N TYR A 264 -6.56 2.34 37.41
CA TYR A 264 -5.34 1.75 36.81
C TYR A 264 -5.55 1.12 35.41
N ASP A 265 -6.76 0.67 35.07
CA ASP A 265 -7.06 0.05 33.77
C ASP A 265 -7.07 1.06 32.62
N SER A 266 -7.28 2.35 32.89
CA SER A 266 -7.21 3.40 31.87
C SER A 266 -5.76 3.78 31.51
N MET A 267 -4.75 3.30 32.24
CA MET A 267 -3.34 3.60 31.94
C MET A 267 -2.84 2.94 30.65
N LYS A 268 -3.31 1.71 30.35
CA LYS A 268 -2.79 0.93 29.21
C LYS A 268 -3.13 1.58 27.86
N PRO A 269 -4.37 2.04 27.63
CA PRO A 269 -4.70 2.74 26.39
C PRO A 269 -3.89 4.03 26.16
N HIS A 270 -3.65 4.82 27.21
CA HIS A 270 -2.83 6.04 27.13
C HIS A 270 -1.37 5.72 26.81
N LEU A 271 -0.83 4.67 27.44
CA LEU A 271 0.52 4.21 27.17
C LEU A 271 0.68 3.69 25.74
N LEU A 272 -0.31 2.94 25.21
CA LEU A 272 -0.30 2.54 23.81
C LEU A 272 -0.33 3.75 22.88
N LYS A 273 -1.18 4.76 23.15
CA LYS A 273 -1.18 6.01 22.37
C LYS A 273 0.17 6.71 22.38
N LYS A 274 0.85 6.74 23.54
CA LYS A 274 2.18 7.36 23.61
C LYS A 274 3.24 6.59 22.83
N ILE A 275 3.24 5.27 22.96
CA ILE A 275 4.15 4.39 22.22
C ILE A 275 3.93 4.53 20.71
N THR A 276 2.67 4.53 20.27
CA THR A 276 2.34 4.68 18.85
C THR A 276 2.74 6.07 18.34
N GLU A 277 2.47 7.15 19.08
CA GLU A 277 2.96 8.51 18.79
C GLU A 277 4.46 8.55 18.47
N ASP A 278 5.29 7.96 19.32
CA ASP A 278 6.74 7.96 19.13
C ASP A 278 7.20 7.09 17.94
N ASN A 279 6.41 6.07 17.56
CA ASN A 279 6.70 5.18 16.45
C ASN A 279 6.17 5.68 15.08
N ARG A 280 5.24 6.64 15.05
CA ARG A 280 4.63 7.16 13.80
C ARG A 280 5.68 7.68 12.83
N TYR A 281 6.62 8.52 13.28
CA TYR A 281 7.59 9.16 12.39
C TYR A 281 8.62 8.17 11.79
N PRO A 282 9.27 7.28 12.58
CA PRO A 282 10.09 6.21 12.03
C PRO A 282 9.35 5.32 11.03
N MET A 283 8.13 4.89 11.37
CA MET A 283 7.29 4.05 10.52
C MET A 283 6.94 4.77 9.21
N ARG A 284 6.47 6.02 9.27
CA ARG A 284 6.19 6.85 8.08
C ARG A 284 7.39 6.93 7.16
N ASN A 285 8.60 7.13 7.69
CA ASN A 285 9.81 7.21 6.87
C ASN A 285 10.15 5.88 6.22
N ALA A 286 9.94 4.76 6.92
CA ALA A 286 10.08 3.43 6.36
C ALA A 286 9.08 3.17 5.22
N LEU A 287 7.80 3.53 5.43
CA LEU A 287 6.75 3.41 4.42
C LEU A 287 7.05 4.28 3.19
N SER A 288 7.45 5.54 3.38
CA SER A 288 7.82 6.43 2.27
C SER A 288 8.95 5.84 1.42
N ARG A 289 9.97 5.26 2.06
CA ARG A 289 11.04 4.55 1.34
C ARG A 289 10.53 3.33 0.59
N PHE A 290 9.63 2.55 1.19
CA PHE A 290 9.02 1.38 0.55
C PHE A 290 8.25 1.77 -0.72
N PHE A 291 7.46 2.84 -0.67
CA PHE A 291 6.75 3.38 -1.84
C PHE A 291 7.64 4.25 -2.76
N GLY A 292 8.93 4.37 -2.44
CA GLY A 292 9.95 5.10 -3.20
C GLY A 292 9.92 6.62 -3.04
N SER A 293 8.86 7.20 -2.47
CA SER A 293 8.73 8.62 -2.15
C SER A 293 7.48 8.89 -1.32
N ASP A 294 7.40 10.10 -0.76
CA ASP A 294 6.19 10.61 -0.10
C ASP A 294 5.00 10.70 -1.06
N ALA A 295 5.24 11.04 -2.34
CA ALA A 295 4.21 11.04 -3.39
C ALA A 295 3.64 9.64 -3.62
N GLY A 296 4.51 8.62 -3.65
CA GLY A 296 4.10 7.22 -3.80
C GLY A 296 3.31 6.72 -2.60
N LEU A 297 3.72 7.07 -1.38
CA LEU A 297 2.99 6.74 -0.15
C LEU A 297 1.64 7.45 -0.10
N PHE A 298 1.61 8.75 -0.39
CA PHE A 298 0.37 9.53 -0.45
C PHE A 298 -0.62 8.92 -1.46
N TRP A 299 -0.16 8.59 -2.66
CA TRP A 299 -1.00 7.94 -3.67
C TRP A 299 -1.56 6.60 -3.20
N ALA A 300 -0.74 5.76 -2.57
CA ALA A 300 -1.18 4.47 -2.07
C ALA A 300 -2.33 4.62 -1.05
N LEU A 301 -2.24 5.62 -0.18
CA LEU A 301 -3.24 5.89 0.85
C LEU A 301 -4.50 6.55 0.28
N TYR A 302 -4.32 7.62 -0.50
CA TYR A 302 -5.40 8.40 -1.09
C TYR A 302 -6.24 7.55 -2.04
N SER A 303 -5.60 6.84 -2.97
CA SER A 303 -6.29 6.03 -3.98
C SER A 303 -6.88 4.73 -3.43
N SER A 304 -6.57 4.35 -2.18
CA SER A 304 -7.29 3.28 -1.47
C SER A 304 -8.65 3.76 -0.96
N ILE A 305 -8.80 5.06 -0.68
CA ILE A 305 -10.06 5.67 -0.23
C ILE A 305 -10.87 6.12 -1.46
N TRP A 306 -10.22 6.84 -2.37
CA TRP A 306 -10.83 7.45 -3.55
C TRP A 306 -10.22 6.87 -4.83
N PRO A 307 -10.46 5.58 -5.12
CA PRO A 307 -9.90 4.96 -6.32
C PRO A 307 -10.50 5.60 -7.57
N ASN A 308 -9.63 6.01 -8.50
CA ASN A 308 -10.02 6.46 -9.83
C ASN A 308 -9.30 5.62 -10.89
N TYR A 309 -10.07 5.07 -11.82
CA TYR A 309 -9.60 4.21 -12.91
C TYR A 309 -9.98 4.73 -14.30
N GLN A 310 -10.49 5.96 -14.38
CA GLN A 310 -10.94 6.59 -15.63
C GLN A 310 -9.78 7.19 -16.42
N GLN A 311 -8.59 7.28 -15.84
CA GLN A 311 -7.39 7.73 -16.52
C GLN A 311 -6.13 7.04 -15.95
N PRO A 312 -4.97 7.13 -16.61
CA PRO A 312 -3.75 6.52 -16.12
C PRO A 312 -3.35 7.04 -14.73
N MET A 313 -2.91 6.14 -13.86
CA MET A 313 -2.58 6.45 -12.47
C MET A 313 -1.49 7.52 -12.29
N TYR A 314 -0.54 7.60 -13.23
CA TYR A 314 0.52 8.61 -13.19
C TYR A 314 -0.02 10.00 -13.51
N ASP A 315 -0.92 10.10 -14.48
CA ASP A 315 -1.58 11.35 -14.83
C ASP A 315 -2.44 11.82 -13.65
N LEU A 316 -3.25 10.93 -13.06
CA LEU A 316 -4.01 11.21 -11.82
C LEU A 316 -3.13 11.73 -10.69
N CYS A 317 -2.03 11.04 -10.41
CA CYS A 317 -1.16 11.44 -9.31
C CYS A 317 -0.49 12.79 -9.59
N ASN A 318 -0.10 13.05 -10.84
CA ASN A 318 0.51 14.31 -11.23
C ASN A 318 -0.48 15.46 -11.14
N GLU A 319 -1.72 15.26 -11.60
CA GLU A 319 -2.81 16.25 -11.47
C GLU A 319 -3.09 16.55 -10.00
N LEU A 320 -3.21 15.51 -9.17
CA LEU A 320 -3.48 15.63 -7.74
C LEU A 320 -2.36 16.39 -7.02
N LEU A 321 -1.09 16.06 -7.28
CA LEU A 321 0.06 16.68 -6.59
C LEU A 321 0.56 17.98 -7.23
N SER A 322 0.08 18.32 -8.43
CA SER A 322 0.36 19.58 -9.13
C SER A 322 -0.95 20.28 -9.52
N PRO A 323 -1.80 20.62 -8.53
CA PRO A 323 -3.09 21.23 -8.78
C PRO A 323 -2.96 22.58 -9.51
N ASN A 324 -3.96 22.91 -10.32
CA ASN A 324 -3.94 24.12 -11.14
C ASN A 324 -4.39 25.36 -10.36
N ASP A 325 -5.06 25.18 -9.23
CA ASP A 325 -5.52 26.26 -8.36
C ASP A 325 -5.32 26.00 -6.86
N PHE A 326 -5.63 27.02 -6.06
CA PHE A 326 -5.45 27.00 -4.61
C PHE A 326 -6.50 26.18 -3.87
N ASP A 327 -7.70 26.03 -4.44
CA ASP A 327 -8.80 25.34 -3.77
C ASP A 327 -8.57 23.83 -3.85
N GLU A 328 -8.17 23.31 -5.01
CA GLU A 328 -7.72 21.92 -5.20
C GLU A 328 -6.52 21.58 -4.30
N MET A 329 -5.56 22.51 -4.18
CA MET A 329 -4.42 22.32 -3.28
C MET A 329 -4.85 22.26 -1.80
N ALA A 330 -5.83 23.06 -1.41
CA ALA A 330 -6.33 23.09 -0.05
C ALA A 330 -7.02 21.77 0.34
N GLU A 331 -7.71 21.12 -0.59
CA GLU A 331 -8.40 19.84 -0.35
C GLU A 331 -7.45 18.72 0.06
N ILE A 332 -6.23 18.69 -0.52
CA ILE A 332 -5.24 17.65 -0.21
C ILE A 332 -4.18 18.08 0.79
N MET A 333 -4.16 19.35 1.19
CA MET A 333 -3.07 19.93 1.97
C MET A 333 -2.85 19.20 3.30
N SER A 334 -3.93 18.93 4.06
CA SER A 334 -3.85 18.25 5.36
C SER A 334 -3.38 16.80 5.23
N ALA A 335 -3.86 16.08 4.22
CA ALA A 335 -3.43 14.71 3.93
C ALA A 335 -1.97 14.65 3.44
N TRP A 336 -1.56 15.63 2.63
CA TRP A 336 -0.17 15.77 2.20
C TRP A 336 0.76 16.12 3.37
N GLU A 337 0.35 17.06 4.23
CA GLU A 337 1.08 17.42 5.45
C GLU A 337 1.22 16.22 6.38
N PHE A 338 0.14 15.45 6.56
CA PHE A 338 0.16 14.21 7.32
C PHE A 338 1.21 13.23 6.78
N VAL A 339 1.23 13.01 5.46
CA VAL A 339 2.24 12.15 4.85
C VAL A 339 3.61 12.76 5.00
N GLN A 340 3.80 14.07 4.88
CA GLN A 340 5.10 14.76 5.04
C GLN A 340 5.67 14.68 6.46
N GLN A 341 4.83 14.87 7.47
CA GLN A 341 5.26 15.03 8.87
C GLN A 341 5.05 13.76 9.72
N GLY A 342 4.22 12.82 9.25
CA GLY A 342 3.81 11.62 9.98
C GLY A 342 2.57 11.81 10.85
N TRP A 343 2.16 13.04 11.11
CA TRP A 343 0.91 13.42 11.78
C TRP A 343 0.60 14.90 11.50
N CYS A 344 -0.65 15.33 11.66
CA CYS A 344 -1.04 16.74 11.60
C CYS A 344 -2.31 16.96 12.45
N ASP A 345 -2.65 18.21 12.78
CA ASP A 345 -3.81 18.53 13.63
C ASP A 345 -5.13 17.98 13.07
N ALA A 346 -5.26 17.87 11.75
CA ALA A 346 -6.45 17.31 11.10
C ALA A 346 -6.61 15.80 11.33
N ALA A 347 -5.55 15.09 11.73
CA ALA A 347 -5.61 13.67 12.07
C ALA A 347 -6.16 13.41 13.48
N ASP A 348 -6.24 14.45 14.33
CA ASP A 348 -6.87 14.37 15.65
C ASP A 348 -8.38 14.67 15.60
N ALA A 349 -8.89 15.02 14.41
CA ALA A 349 -10.26 15.46 14.17
C ALA A 349 -11.32 14.35 14.26
#